data_AF-A0A929B8G6-F1
#
_entry.id   AF-A0A929B8G6-F1
#
_cell.length_a   1.000
_cell.length_b   1.000
_cell.length_c   1.000
_cell.angle_alpha   90.00
_cell.angle_beta   90.00
_cell.angle_gamma   90.00
#
_symmetry.space_group_name_H-M   'P 1'
#
loop_
_entity.id
_entity.type
_entity.pdbx_description
1 polymer ?
#
loop_
_entity_poly.entity_id
_entity_poly.type
_entity_poly.pdbx_seq_one_letter_code
_entity_poly.pdbx_strand_id
1 'polypeptide(L)'
;MPRSLTPPVRALPFAAALLLSVIVLFTPASGVPSAPPGTDKVIHIALFAALALTGRAAGIRTRVLLPALAGYAIASELLQGRLPIGRSADAWDAAADLVGVAAGFAAHRVLSDAVRRSFRRGRRPSG
;
A
#
# COMPACT_ATOMS: atom_id res chain seq x y z
N MET A 1 -26.79 -12.96 -5.17
CA MET A 1 -25.90 -13.27 -4.04
C MET A 1 -24.48 -12.89 -4.42
N PRO A 2 -23.87 -11.80 -3.92
CA PRO A 2 -22.46 -11.56 -4.18
C PRO A 2 -21.67 -12.72 -3.56
N ARG A 3 -20.98 -13.51 -4.38
CA ARG A 3 -20.14 -14.60 -3.91
C ARG A 3 -19.09 -14.02 -2.96
N SER A 4 -19.15 -14.39 -1.69
CA SER A 4 -18.07 -14.11 -0.75
C SER A 4 -16.83 -14.83 -1.26
N LEU A 5 -15.87 -14.07 -1.82
CA LEU A 5 -14.57 -14.62 -2.20
C LEU A 5 -13.95 -15.28 -0.97
N THR A 6 -13.38 -16.47 -1.18
CA THR A 6 -12.70 -17.19 -0.11
C THR A 6 -11.51 -16.35 0.39
N PRO A 7 -11.18 -16.42 1.69
CA PRO A 7 -10.07 -15.67 2.30
C PRO A 7 -8.75 -15.68 1.50
N PRO A 8 -8.28 -16.79 0.89
CA PRO A 8 -7.06 -16.77 0.07
C PRO A 8 -7.14 -15.85 -1.15
N VAL A 9 -8.29 -15.73 -1.82
CA VAL A 9 -8.43 -14.88 -3.01
C VAL A 9 -8.35 -13.40 -2.65
N ARG A 10 -8.83 -13.02 -1.45
CA ARG A 10 -8.74 -11.64 -0.96
C ARG A 10 -7.32 -11.21 -0.59
N ALA A 11 -6.43 -12.17 -0.34
CA ALA A 11 -5.03 -11.92 -0.01
C ALA A 11 -4.14 -11.75 -1.25
N LEU A 12 -4.54 -12.26 -2.41
CA LEU A 12 -3.74 -12.18 -3.66
C LEU A 12 -3.31 -10.76 -4.03
N PRO A 13 -4.18 -9.72 -3.99
CA PRO A 13 -3.75 -8.36 -4.32
C PRO A 13 -2.70 -7.82 -3.34
N PHE A 14 -2.82 -8.18 -2.06
CA PHE A 14 -1.84 -7.77 -1.04
C PHE A 14 -0.52 -8.49 -1.22
N ALA A 15 -0.54 -9.80 -1.50
CA ALA A 15 0.66 -10.56 -1.80
C ALA A 15 1.37 -10.03 -3.05
N ALA A 16 0.61 -9.73 -4.12
CA ALA A 16 1.14 -9.13 -5.33
C ALA A 16 1.75 -7.73 -5.07
N ALA A 17 1.06 -6.88 -4.30
CA ALA A 17 1.58 -5.56 -3.93
C ALA A 17 2.85 -5.66 -3.08
N LEU A 18 2.93 -6.63 -2.17
CA LEU A 18 4.12 -6.88 -1.34
C LEU A 18 5.30 -7.40 -2.16
N LEU A 19 5.06 -8.31 -3.09
CA LEU A 19 6.11 -8.77 -4.00
C LEU A 19 6.60 -7.65 -4.91
N LEU A 20 5.66 -6.87 -5.47
CA LEU A 20 5.98 -5.70 -6.27
C LEU A 20 6.79 -4.68 -5.46
N SER A 21 6.46 -4.46 -4.18
CA SER A 21 7.18 -3.50 -3.35
C SER A 21 8.62 -3.91 -3.11
N VAL A 22 8.85 -5.19 -2.83
CA VAL A 22 10.21 -5.72 -2.69
C VAL A 22 11.01 -5.55 -3.99
N ILE A 23 10.42 -5.88 -5.14
CA ILE A 23 11.09 -5.71 -6.43
C ILE A 23 11.44 -4.23 -6.66
N VAL A 24 10.46 -3.33 -6.52
CA VAL A 24 10.65 -1.90 -6.81
C VAL A 24 11.68 -1.26 -5.86
N LEU A 25 11.57 -1.50 -4.56
CA LEU A 25 12.45 -0.90 -3.53
C LEU A 25 13.88 -1.43 -3.58
N PHE A 26 14.07 -2.70 -3.97
CA PHE A 26 15.40 -3.33 -3.96
C PHE A 26 16.02 -3.57 -5.34
N THR A 27 15.37 -3.12 -6.42
CA THR A 27 16.01 -3.06 -7.74
C THR A 27 17.23 -2.12 -7.67
N PRO A 28 18.42 -2.55 -8.11
CA PRO A 28 19.60 -1.69 -8.11
C PRO A 28 19.39 -0.40 -8.89
N ALA A 29 20.04 0.70 -8.48
CA ALA A 29 19.91 1.99 -9.16
C ALA A 29 20.29 1.91 -10.65
N SER A 30 21.24 1.03 -11.01
CA SER A 30 21.62 0.76 -12.41
C SER A 30 20.52 0.12 -13.26
N GLY A 31 19.53 -0.52 -12.64
CA GLY A 31 18.40 -1.16 -13.31
C GLY A 31 17.19 -0.23 -13.49
N VAL A 32 17.25 1.02 -13.01
CA VAL A 32 16.14 1.98 -13.08
C VAL A 32 16.48 3.07 -14.10
N PRO A 33 15.64 3.26 -15.15
CA PRO A 33 15.82 4.36 -16.10
C PRO A 33 15.79 5.73 -15.41
N SER A 34 16.48 6.71 -16.00
CA SER A 34 16.36 8.11 -15.56
C SER A 34 14.90 8.57 -15.65
N ALA A 35 14.38 9.16 -14.57
CA ALA A 35 13.03 9.70 -14.50
C ALA A 35 13.06 11.18 -14.10
N PRO A 36 11.99 11.95 -14.36
CA PRO A 36 11.85 13.32 -13.86
C PRO A 36 11.98 13.38 -12.33
N PRO A 37 12.51 14.48 -11.77
CA PRO A 37 12.65 14.66 -10.32
C PRO A 37 11.32 14.41 -9.58
N GLY A 38 11.37 13.68 -8.46
CA GLY A 38 10.19 13.39 -7.61
C GLY A 38 9.35 12.19 -8.05
N THR A 39 9.68 11.54 -9.17
CA THR A 39 8.99 10.33 -9.64
C THR A 39 9.13 9.16 -8.66
N ASP A 40 10.31 9.04 -8.06
CA ASP A 40 10.62 8.16 -6.92
C ASP A 40 9.58 8.31 -5.80
N LYS A 41 9.31 9.54 -5.34
CA LYS A 41 8.37 9.77 -4.24
C LYS A 41 6.93 9.41 -4.60
N VAL A 42 6.53 9.64 -5.85
CA VAL A 42 5.21 9.21 -6.35
C VAL A 42 5.10 7.69 -6.34
N ILE A 43 6.17 6.98 -6.75
CA ILE A 43 6.23 5.52 -6.72
C ILE A 43 6.11 5.02 -5.27
N HIS A 44 6.87 5.58 -4.33
CA HIS A 44 6.82 5.25 -2.90
C HIS A 44 5.40 5.44 -2.31
N ILE A 45 4.79 6.61 -2.53
CA ILE A 45 3.41 6.89 -2.10
C ILE A 45 2.43 5.86 -2.69
N ALA A 46 2.50 5.62 -4.00
CA ALA A 46 1.58 4.70 -4.67
C ALA A 46 1.72 3.26 -4.18
N LEU A 47 2.96 2.81 -3.98
CA LEU A 47 3.31 1.47 -3.53
C LEU A 47 2.79 1.21 -2.10
N PHE A 48 3.06 2.13 -1.16
CA PHE A 48 2.59 1.99 0.22
C PHE A 48 1.09 2.23 0.37
N ALA A 49 0.49 3.08 -0.47
CA ALA A 49 -0.96 3.20 -0.56
C ALA A 49 -1.61 1.90 -1.03
N ALA A 50 -1.03 1.24 -2.05
CA ALA A 50 -1.49 -0.06 -2.52
C ALA A 50 -1.38 -1.14 -1.44
N LEU A 51 -0.26 -1.20 -0.71
CA LEU A 51 -0.08 -2.13 0.42
C LEU A 51 -1.12 -1.91 1.53
N ALA A 52 -1.34 -0.66 1.95
CA ALA A 52 -2.31 -0.34 2.99
C ALA A 52 -3.75 -0.65 2.55
N LEU A 53 -4.12 -0.26 1.32
CA LEU A 53 -5.45 -0.49 0.76
C LEU A 53 -5.74 -1.99 0.62
N THR A 54 -4.83 -2.73 -0.03
CA THR A 54 -5.00 -4.15 -0.31
C THR A 54 -4.88 -5.01 0.95
N GLY A 55 -3.99 -4.67 1.89
CA GLY A 55 -3.89 -5.35 3.17
C GLY A 55 -5.17 -5.20 4.01
N ARG A 56 -5.82 -4.04 3.95
CA ARG A 56 -7.15 -3.85 4.57
C ARG A 56 -8.26 -4.58 3.84
N ALA A 57 -8.24 -4.58 2.50
CA ALA A 57 -9.17 -5.38 1.70
C ALA A 57 -9.00 -6.90 1.93
N ALA A 58 -7.79 -7.36 2.26
CA ALA A 58 -7.51 -8.74 2.66
C ALA A 58 -8.02 -9.08 4.08
N GLY A 59 -8.41 -8.08 4.87
CA GLY A 59 -8.96 -8.25 6.22
C GLY A 59 -7.93 -8.12 7.35
N ILE A 60 -6.68 -7.76 7.06
CA ILE A 60 -5.63 -7.57 8.09
C ILE A 60 -6.01 -6.38 8.97
N ARG A 61 -6.05 -6.58 10.30
CA ARG A 61 -6.48 -5.55 11.28
C ARG A 61 -5.56 -4.33 11.23
N THR A 62 -6.14 -3.12 11.27
CA THR A 62 -5.38 -1.85 11.27
C THR A 62 -4.28 -1.80 12.33
N ARG A 63 -4.57 -2.29 13.55
CA ARG A 63 -3.60 -2.32 14.66
C ARG A 63 -2.35 -3.18 14.41
N VAL A 64 -2.42 -4.08 13.42
CA VAL A 64 -1.29 -4.92 12.99
C VAL A 64 -0.66 -4.33 11.74
N LEU A 65 -1.48 -3.99 10.75
CA LEU A 65 -1.00 -3.53 9.45
C LEU A 65 -0.30 -2.18 9.52
N LEU A 66 -0.82 -1.23 10.30
CA LEU A 66 -0.24 0.11 10.41
C LEU A 66 1.20 0.10 10.94
N PRO A 67 1.49 -0.49 12.13
CA PRO A 67 2.87 -0.55 12.62
C PRO A 67 3.77 -1.41 11.72
N ALA A 68 3.23 -2.45 11.08
CA ALA A 68 4.01 -3.27 10.14
C ALA A 68 4.44 -2.47 8.90
N LEU A 69 3.55 -1.69 8.28
CA LEU A 69 3.89 -0.87 7.11
C LEU A 69 4.80 0.30 7.49
N ALA A 70 4.59 0.93 8.64
CA ALA A 70 5.48 1.98 9.14
C ALA A 70 6.89 1.43 9.43
N GLY A 71 6.98 0.25 10.05
CA GLY A 71 8.25 -0.45 10.25
C GLY A 71 8.91 -0.84 8.94
N TYR A 72 8.12 -1.29 7.94
CA TYR A 72 8.63 -1.64 6.63
C TYR A 72 9.22 -0.42 5.89
N ALA A 73 8.56 0.73 5.90
CA ALA A 73 9.07 1.99 5.32
C ALA A 73 10.43 2.38 5.89
N ILE A 74 10.59 2.34 7.22
CA ILE A 74 11.87 2.68 7.86
C ILE A 74 12.92 1.61 7.54
N ALA A 75 12.54 0.33 7.61
CA ALA A 75 13.46 -0.77 7.37
C ALA A 75 13.95 -0.82 5.92
N SER A 76 13.10 -0.52 4.93
CA SER A 76 13.50 -0.49 3.52
C SER A 76 14.56 0.56 3.25
N GLU A 77 14.38 1.79 3.74
CA GLU A 77 15.37 2.86 3.62
C GLU A 77 16.71 2.49 4.27
N LEU A 78 16.64 1.95 5.49
CA LEU A 78 17.81 1.49 6.22
C LEU A 78 18.55 0.34 5.51
N LEU A 79 17.84 -0.56 4.83
CA LEU A 79 18.45 -1.61 4.03
C LEU A 79 19.02 -1.05 2.74
N GLN A 80 18.30 -0.17 2.02
CA GLN A 80 18.78 0.42 0.78
C GLN A 80 20.11 1.15 0.97
N GLY A 81 20.27 1.90 2.06
CA GLY A 81 21.54 2.56 2.39
C GLY A 81 22.68 1.64 2.85
N ARG A 82 22.40 0.35 3.15
CA ARG A 82 23.42 -0.63 3.58
C ARG A 82 23.76 -1.67 2.51
N LEU A 83 22.81 -1.96 1.62
CA LEU A 83 22.98 -2.94 0.58
C LEU A 83 23.80 -2.34 -0.58
N PRO A 84 24.66 -3.14 -1.25
CA PRO A 84 25.46 -2.68 -2.39
C PRO A 84 24.61 -2.60 -3.67
N ILE A 85 23.49 -1.87 -3.61
CA ILE A 85 22.52 -1.72 -4.71
C ILE A 85 22.54 -0.31 -5.33
N GLY A 86 23.47 0.54 -4.90
CA GLY A 86 23.64 1.90 -5.42
C GLY A 86 22.52 2.86 -5.01
N ARG A 87 21.79 2.56 -3.93
CA ARG A 87 20.78 3.44 -3.33
C ARG A 87 21.30 4.03 -2.03
N SER A 88 20.88 5.25 -1.72
CA SER A 88 21.11 5.90 -0.44
C SER A 88 19.83 5.84 0.40
N ALA A 89 19.96 5.79 1.72
CA ALA A 89 18.81 5.99 2.60
C ALA A 89 18.35 7.46 2.50
N ASP A 90 17.06 7.70 2.28
CA ASP A 90 16.44 9.02 2.29
C ASP A 90 15.28 9.07 3.27
N ALA A 91 15.37 9.97 4.25
CA ALA A 91 14.28 10.21 5.20
C ALA A 91 13.00 10.71 4.51
N TRP A 92 13.12 11.37 3.34
CA TRP A 92 11.96 11.80 2.58
C TRP A 92 11.24 10.67 1.86
N ASP A 93 11.94 9.59 1.53
CA ASP A 93 11.31 8.40 0.93
C ASP A 93 10.54 7.62 2.00
N ALA A 94 11.09 7.46 3.20
CA ALA A 94 10.32 6.98 4.35
C ALA A 94 9.11 7.89 4.66
N ALA A 95 9.23 9.21 4.54
CA ALA A 95 8.09 10.12 4.71
C ALA A 95 7.03 9.93 3.61
N ALA A 96 7.46 9.75 2.36
CA ALA A 96 6.58 9.47 1.21
C ALA A 96 5.82 8.15 1.42
N ASP A 97 6.50 7.12 1.92
CA ASP A 97 5.90 5.82 2.26
C ASP A 97 4.80 5.98 3.31
N LEU A 98 5.07 6.71 4.41
CA LEU A 98 4.08 6.95 5.47
C LEU A 98 2.87 7.74 4.96
N VAL A 99 3.07 8.70 4.06
CA VAL A 99 1.99 9.40 3.36
C VAL A 99 1.18 8.42 2.52
N GLY A 100 1.85 7.52 1.78
CA GLY A 100 1.22 6.43 1.05
C GLY A 100 0.36 5.54 1.95
N VAL A 101 0.90 5.09 3.09
CA VAL A 101 0.17 4.30 4.08
C VAL A 101 -1.11 5.03 4.52
N ALA A 102 -0.99 6.30 4.93
CA ALA A 102 -2.12 7.10 5.35
C ALA A 102 -3.19 7.24 4.25
N ALA A 103 -2.77 7.51 3.02
CA ALA A 103 -3.64 7.62 1.85
C ALA A 103 -4.37 6.29 1.56
N GLY A 104 -3.68 5.15 1.61
CA GLY A 104 -4.29 3.83 1.39
C GLY A 104 -5.32 3.48 2.45
N PHE A 105 -5.06 3.82 3.72
CA PHE A 105 -6.05 3.67 4.80
C PHE A 105 -7.28 4.57 4.60
N ALA A 106 -7.06 5.83 4.19
CA ALA A 106 -8.14 6.76 3.90
C ALA A 106 -9.01 6.27 2.73
N ALA A 107 -8.38 5.85 1.63
CA ALA A 107 -9.05 5.28 0.46
C ALA A 107 -9.90 4.06 0.82
N HIS A 108 -9.36 3.13 1.62
CA HIS A 108 -10.11 1.96 2.08
C HIS A 108 -11.36 2.36 2.88
N ARG A 109 -11.25 3.35 3.77
CA ARG A 109 -12.39 3.85 4.56
C ARG A 109 -13.46 4.45 3.65
N VAL A 110 -13.08 5.37 2.75
CA VAL A 110 -14.00 6.02 1.81
C VAL A 110 -14.73 4.99 0.95
N LEU A 111 -14.01 4.03 0.37
CA LEU A 111 -14.59 2.98 -0.47
C LEU A 111 -15.54 2.07 0.33
N SER A 112 -15.13 1.66 1.53
CA SER A 112 -15.97 0.84 2.41
C SER A 112 -17.26 1.55 2.81
N ASP A 113 -17.18 2.85 3.10
CA ASP A 113 -18.33 3.67 3.49
C ASP A 113 -19.28 3.90 2.32
N ALA A 114 -18.74 4.17 1.12
CA ALA A 114 -19.53 4.30 -0.10
C ALA A 114 -20.34 3.03 -0.38
N VAL A 115 -19.70 1.86 -0.31
CA VAL A 115 -20.37 0.55 -0.48
C VAL A 115 -21.47 0.35 0.57
N ARG A 116 -21.19 0.63 1.84
CA ARG A 116 -22.19 0.51 2.93
C ARG A 116 -23.39 1.44 2.72
N ARG A 117 -23.18 2.66 2.23
CA ARG A 117 -24.25 3.64 1.94
C ARG A 117 -25.15 3.17 0.80
N SER A 118 -24.59 2.63 -0.27
CA SER A 118 -25.35 2.10 -1.41
C SER A 118 -26.32 0.98 -0.99
N PHE A 119 -25.85 0.05 -0.15
CA PHE A 119 -26.72 -1.02 0.38
C PHE A 119 -27.85 -0.50 1.28
N ARG A 120 -27.60 0.56 2.08
CA ARG A 120 -28.64 1.16 2.94
C ARG A 120 -29.72 1.87 2.12
N ARG A 121 -29.36 2.55 1.02
CA ARG A 121 -30.33 3.24 0.15
C ARG A 121 -31.28 2.27 -0.56
N GLY A 122 -30.76 1.15 -1.08
CA GLY A 122 -31.59 0.14 -1.77
C GLY A 122 -32.54 -0.66 -0.86
N ARG A 123 -32.44 -0.50 0.47
CA ARG A 123 -33.25 -1.23 1.46
C ARG A 123 -34.38 -0.41 2.07
N ARG A 124 -34.56 0.86 1.68
CA ARG A 124 -35.70 1.67 2.14
C ARG A 124 -36.98 1.19 1.41
N PRO A 125 -37.99 0.67 2.12
CA PRO A 125 -39.28 0.35 1.48
C PRO A 125 -39.91 1.65 0.98
N SER A 126 -40.30 1.65 -0.30
CA SER A 126 -41.16 2.69 -0.88
C SER A 126 -42.55 2.52 -0.29
N GLY A 127 -42.83 3.32 0.74
CA GLY A 127 -44.19 3.52 1.25
C GLY A 127 -45.02 4.36 0.29
#